data_AF-A0A5P2FVN8-F1
#
_entry.id   AF-A0A5P2FVN8-F1
#
_cell.length_a   1.000
_cell.length_b   1.000
_cell.length_c   1.000
_cell.angle_alpha   90.00
_cell.angle_beta   90.00
_cell.angle_gamma   90.00
#
_symmetry.space_group_name_H-M   'P 1'
#
loop_
_entity.id
_entity.type
_entity.pdbx_description
1 polymer ?
#
loop_
_entity_poly.entity_id
_entity_poly.type
_entity_poly.pdbx_seq_one_letter_code
_entity_poly.pdbx_strand_id
1 'polypeptide(L)' 'MTNEQLHEEYEALKEQDLRYNRVSTSRLLFYVGLLSFICFVTGCCYQLHKHSYAGKPDVDVQSSSKFIPEYK' A
#
# COMPACT_ATOMS: atom_id res chain seq x y z
N MET A 1 20.01 -36.94 27.49
CA MET A 1 20.25 -35.68 26.77
C MET A 1 21.38 -34.97 27.50
N THR A 2 22.55 -34.84 26.88
CA THR A 2 23.73 -34.20 27.48
C THR A 2 23.65 -32.69 27.32
N ASN A 3 24.33 -31.92 28.18
CA ASN A 3 24.32 -30.44 28.12
C ASN A 3 24.85 -29.90 26.77
N GLU A 4 25.76 -30.63 26.13
CA GLU A 4 26.30 -30.27 24.81
C GLU A 4 25.24 -30.39 23.72
N GLN A 5 24.40 -31.44 23.76
CA GLN A 5 23.28 -31.60 22.81
C GLN A 5 22.21 -30.51 22.99
N LEU A 6 21.95 -30.09 24.23
CA LEU A 6 21.02 -28.99 24.51
C LEU A 6 21.54 -27.65 23.96
N HIS A 7 22.85 -27.41 24.02
CA HIS A 7 23.45 -26.20 23.46
C HIS A 7 23.37 -26.18 21.93
N GLU A 8 23.64 -27.31 21.26
CA GLU A 8 23.49 -27.43 19.81
C GLU A 8 22.03 -27.25 19.37
N GLU A 9 21.09 -27.86 20.08
CA GLU A 9 19.66 -27.71 19.81
C GLU A 9 19.19 -26.25 20.00
N TYR A 10 19.67 -25.58 21.05
CA TYR A 10 19.37 -24.18 21.30
C TYR A 10 19.91 -23.26 20.20
N GLU A 11 21.15 -23.46 19.76
CA GLU A 11 21.72 -22.66 18.67
C GLU A 11 21.03 -22.93 17.33
N ALA A 12 20.65 -24.18 17.03
CA ALA A 12 19.88 -24.51 15.84
C ALA A 12 18.49 -23.84 15.81
N LEU A 13 17.79 -23.83 16.94
CA LEU A 13 16.50 -23.13 17.07
C LEU A 13 16.67 -21.61 16.92
N LYS A 14 17.76 -21.07 17.44
CA LYS A 14 18.09 -19.64 17.36
C LYS A 14 18.43 -19.19 15.93
N GLU A 15 19.06 -20.03 15.11
CA GLU A 15 19.28 -19.73 13.69
C GLU A 15 17.99 -19.76 12.85
N GLN A 16 17.00 -20.55 13.27
CA GLN A 16 15.68 -20.58 12.64
C GLN A 16 14.78 -19.42 13.08
N ASP A 17 15.10 -18.77 14.20
CA ASP A 17 14.35 -17.62 14.70
C ASP A 17 14.51 -16.40 13.77
N LEU A 18 13.38 -15.79 13.43
CA LEU A 18 13.32 -14.57 12.63
C LEU A 18 14.08 -13.44 13.32
N ARG A 19 14.01 -13.31 14.65
CA ARG A 19 14.67 -12.20 15.36
C ARG A 19 16.18 -12.25 15.28
N TYR A 20 16.77 -13.45 15.26
CA TYR A 20 18.22 -13.61 15.26
C TYR A 20 18.78 -13.73 13.84
N ASN A 21 18.04 -14.38 12.94
CA ASN A 21 18.45 -14.56 11.56
C ASN A 21 18.12 -13.34 10.68
N ARG A 22 19.14 -12.49 10.47
CA ARG A 22 19.04 -11.26 9.67
C ARG A 22 18.65 -11.50 8.21
N VAL A 23 19.05 -12.64 7.63
CA VAL A 23 18.75 -12.99 6.22
C VAL A 23 17.32 -13.48 6.06
N SER A 24 16.79 -14.19 7.05
CA SER A 24 15.37 -14.56 7.08
C SER A 24 14.49 -13.32 7.26
N THR A 25 14.85 -12.45 8.20
CA THR A 25 14.13 -11.20 8.46
C THR A 25 14.15 -10.24 7.27
N SER A 26 15.28 -10.06 6.57
CA SER A 26 15.32 -9.17 5.40
C SER A 26 14.38 -9.63 4.28
N ARG A 27 14.30 -10.94 4.02
CA ARG A 27 13.37 -11.52 3.04
C ARG A 27 11.91 -11.31 3.46
N LEU A 28 11.58 -11.53 4.73
CA LEU A 28 10.23 -11.27 5.26
C LEU A 28 9.85 -9.79 5.05
N LEU A 29 10.68 -8.87 5.53
CA LEU A 29 10.41 -7.43 5.43
C LEU A 29 10.29 -6.97 3.97
N PHE A 30 11.05 -7.58 3.05
CA PHE A 30 10.90 -7.31 1.63
C PHE A 30 9.52 -7.72 1.10
N TYR A 31 9.04 -8.93 1.43
CA TYR A 31 7.71 -9.37 0.98
C TYR A 31 6.58 -8.53 1.57
N VAL A 32 6.66 -8.18 2.87
CA VAL A 32 5.67 -7.33 3.52
C VAL A 32 5.68 -5.91 2.96
N GLY A 33 6.86 -5.35 2.72
CA GLY A 33 7.03 -4.04 2.10
C GLY A 33 6.52 -4.01 0.65
N LEU A 34 6.82 -5.05 -0.13
CA LEU A 34 6.33 -5.16 -1.51
C LEU A 34 4.81 -5.30 -1.54
N LEU A 35 4.23 -6.12 -0.66
CA LEU A 35 2.78 -6.28 -0.55
C LEU A 35 2.10 -4.96 -0.17
N SER A 36 2.63 -4.25 0.83
CA SER A 36 2.05 -2.97 1.26
C SER A 36 2.13 -1.92 0.16
N PHE A 37 3.23 -1.89 -0.60
CA PHE A 37 3.39 -0.99 -1.73
C PHE A 37 2.37 -1.29 -2.85
N ILE A 38 2.18 -2.57 -3.20
CA ILE A 38 1.18 -2.97 -4.22
C ILE A 38 -0.23 -2.60 -3.76
N CYS A 39 -0.59 -2.87 -2.50
CA CYS A 39 -1.87 -2.49 -1.93
C CYS A 39 -2.07 -0.96 -1.96
N PHE A 40 -1.03 -0.19 -1.63
CA PHE A 40 -1.09 1.27 -1.65
C PHE A 40 -1.31 1.81 -3.06
N VAL A 41 -0.50 1.39 -4.04
CA VAL A 41 -0.62 1.84 -5.43
C VAL A 41 -1.99 1.47 -5.99
N THR A 42 -2.43 0.22 -5.78
CA THR A 42 -3.73 -0.24 -6.26
C THR A 42 -4.88 0.54 -5.61
N GLY A 43 -4.81 0.78 -4.29
CA GLY A 43 -5.79 1.59 -3.57
C GLY A 43 -5.85 3.04 -4.09
N CYS A 44 -4.70 3.66 -4.33
CA CYS A 44 -4.62 5.00 -4.91
C CYS A 44 -5.20 5.07 -6.32
N CYS A 45 -4.84 4.14 -7.21
CA CYS A 45 -5.36 4.08 -8.57
C CYS A 45 -6.88 3.84 -8.58
N TYR A 46 -7.39 2.96 -7.71
CA TYR A 46 -8.82 2.69 -7.61
C TYR A 46 -9.60 3.92 -7.15
N GLN A 47 -9.11 4.61 -6.12
CA GLN A 47 -9.76 5.82 -5.61
C GLN A 47 -9.77 6.94 -6.66
N LEU A 48 -8.65 7.12 -7.37
CA LEU A 48 -8.55 8.10 -8.45
C LEU A 48 -9.52 7.79 -9.59
N HIS A 49 -9.63 6.52 -9.99
CA HIS A 49 -10.58 6.09 -11.01
C HIS A 49 -12.04 6.34 -10.58
N LYS A 50 -12.38 6.04 -9.33
CA LYS A 50 -13.73 6.26 -8.78
C LYS A 50 -14.14 7.74 -8.75
N HIS A 51 -13.19 8.63 -8.44
CA HIS A 51 -13.40 10.08 -8.43
C HIS A 51 -13.07 10.75 -9.75
N SER A 52 -12.96 9.97 -10.83
CA SER A 52 -12.81 10.51 -12.17
C SER A 52 -14.00 11.42 -12.51
N TYR A 53 -13.72 12.50 -13.23
CA TYR A 53 -14.72 13.49 -13.61
C TYR A 53 -15.81 12.85 -14.47
N ALA A 54 -17.02 12.73 -13.94
CA ALA A 54 -18.13 12.01 -14.55
C ALA A 54 -18.80 12.74 -15.75
N GLY A 55 -18.31 13.92 -16.12
CA GLY A 55 -18.86 14.75 -17.21
C GLY A 55 -19.27 16.13 -16.73
N LYS A 56 -19.76 16.96 -17.67
CA LYS A 56 -20.26 18.32 -17.37
C LYS A 56 -21.59 18.18 -16.62
N PRO A 57 -21.64 18.47 -15.31
CA PRO A 57 -22.91 18.47 -14.60
C PRO A 57 -23.81 19.54 -15.22
N ASP A 58 -25.11 19.25 -15.31
CA ASP A 58 -26.12 20.23 -15.71
C ASP A 58 -26.32 21.21 -14.53
N VAL A 59 -25.39 22.15 -14.41
CA VAL A 59 -25.43 23.22 -13.42
C VAL A 59 -26.03 24.43 -14.10
N ASP A 60 -27.03 25.05 -13.47
CA ASP A 60 -27.57 26.32 -13.92
C ASP A 60 -26.45 27.38 -13.85
N VAL A 61 -25.86 27.67 -15.01
CA VAL A 61 -24.75 28.60 -15.13
C VAL A 61 -25.34 30.01 -15.14
N GLN A 62 -24.94 30.84 -14.17
CA GLN A 62 -25.43 32.21 -14.05
C GLN A 62 -25.28 32.96 -15.38
N SER A 63 -26.34 33.58 -15.86
CA SER A 63 -26.43 34.22 -17.19
C SER A 63 -25.33 35.26 -17.46
N SER A 64 -24.80 35.91 -16.43
CA SER A 64 -23.68 36.87 -16.54
C SER A 64 -22.33 36.24 -16.88
N SER A 65 -22.19 34.92 -16.73
CA SER A 65 -20.98 34.17 -17.05
C SER A 65 -21.02 33.52 -18.44
N LYS A 66 -22.17 33.62 -19.13
CA LYS A 66 -22.29 33.19 -20.52
C LYS A 66 -21.43 34.10 -21.40
N PHE A 67 -20.66 33.49 -22.31
CA PHE A 67 -19.83 34.22 -23.27
C PHE A 67 -20.67 35.15 -24.16
N ILE A 68 -21.91 34.74 -24.45
CA ILE A 68 -22.86 35.54 -25.20
C ILE A 68 -23.84 36.17 -24.20
N PRO A 69 -23.86 37.51 -24.06
CA PRO A 69 -24.79 38.18 -23.18
C PRO A 69 -26.22 38.12 -23.74
N GLU A 70 -27.18 37.74 -22.90
CA GLU A 70 -28.60 37.80 -23.22
C GLU A 70 -29.16 39.15 -22.75
N TYR A 71 -29.67 39.96 -23.68
CA TYR A 71 -30.34 41.23 -23.39
C TYR A 71 -31.87 41.01 -23.30
N LYS A 72 -32.53 41.67 -22.35
CA LYS A 72 -34.00 41.71 -22.21
C LYS A 72 -34.60 42.87 -22.97
#